data_AF-A0A965PU17-F1
#
_entry.id   AF-A0A965PU17-F1
#
_cell.length_a   1.000
_cell.length_b   1.000
_cell.length_c   1.000
_cell.angle_alpha   90.00
_cell.angle_beta   90.00
_cell.angle_gamma   90.00
#
_symmetry.space_group_name_H-M   'P 1'
#
loop_
_entity.id
_entity.type
_entity.pdbx_description
1 polymer ?
#
loop_
_entity_poly.entity_id
_entity_poly.type
_entity_poly.pdbx_seq_one_letter_code
_entity_poly.pdbx_strand_id
1 'polypeptide(L)'
;MQTIERLSYCEGTYLFWVENHTGQNSKGYQTLSRVSNHYQPSPCHKGWESLDETARDVFRAWCAKESISCEYDSIRYLLSDTYNAEDSCVAYFLDAYGNDTLETTGLINYDRSDFVNLDMCYTRDLIEFYNRNEVEILAWVDLACEAYEYTTRLQLLEGETIETPDDFAACLVNAGMTYLARDILSTVQS
;
A
#
# COMPACT_ATOMS: atom_id res chain seq x y z
N MET A 1 9.38 29.38 -3.23
CA MET A 1 8.95 29.38 -1.82
C MET A 1 7.43 29.48 -1.85
N GLN A 2 6.74 28.35 -1.69
CA GLN A 2 5.28 28.35 -1.61
C GLN A 2 4.89 29.08 -0.32
N THR A 3 3.99 30.06 -0.43
CA THR A 3 3.45 30.72 0.76
C THR A 3 2.46 29.74 1.40
N ILE A 4 2.84 29.13 2.52
CA ILE A 4 1.94 28.25 3.26
C ILE A 4 0.78 29.10 3.78
N GLU A 5 -0.44 28.78 3.36
CA GLU A 5 -1.62 29.45 3.86
C GLU A 5 -1.80 29.17 5.35
N ARG A 6 -2.20 30.21 6.10
CA ARG A 6 -2.37 30.11 7.55
C ARG A 6 -3.38 29.03 7.94
N LEU A 7 -4.42 28.85 7.13
CA LEU A 7 -5.44 27.83 7.37
C LEU A 7 -4.81 26.44 7.24
N SER A 8 -4.25 26.10 6.08
CA SER A 8 -3.62 24.80 5.83
C SER A 8 -2.53 24.45 6.85
N TYR A 9 -1.74 25.44 7.29
CA TYR A 9 -0.80 25.24 8.40
C TYR A 9 -1.48 24.81 9.70
N CYS A 10 -2.58 25.49 10.07
CA CYS A 10 -3.34 25.13 11.26
C CYS A 10 -3.99 23.75 11.12
N GLU A 11 -4.54 23.41 9.95
CA GLU A 11 -5.22 22.11 9.73
C GLU A 11 -4.26 20.94 9.86
N GLY A 12 -3.15 20.96 9.11
CA GLY A 12 -2.14 19.90 9.17
C GLY A 12 -1.49 19.77 10.55
N THR A 13 -1.20 20.90 11.20
CA THR A 13 -0.66 20.91 12.57
C THR A 13 -1.68 20.37 13.58
N TYR A 14 -2.95 20.74 13.42
CA TYR A 14 -4.03 20.28 14.30
C TYR A 14 -4.17 18.77 14.21
N LEU A 15 -4.32 18.22 13.01
CA LEU A 15 -4.49 16.77 12.80
C LEU A 15 -3.31 15.98 13.40
N PHE A 16 -2.08 16.37 13.06
CA PHE A 16 -0.87 15.72 13.58
C PHE A 16 -0.86 15.62 15.10
N TRP A 17 -1.14 16.73 15.79
CA TRP A 17 -1.08 16.76 17.25
C TRP A 17 -2.30 16.14 17.93
N VAL A 18 -3.45 16.04 17.25
CA VAL A 18 -4.59 15.24 17.73
C VAL A 18 -4.20 13.77 17.79
N GLU A 19 -3.50 13.27 16.79
CA GLU A 19 -3.12 11.85 16.69
C GLU A 19 -1.90 11.50 17.54
N ASN A 20 -0.95 12.41 17.68
CA ASN A 20 0.38 12.09 18.22
C ASN A 20 0.70 12.74 19.57
N HIS A 21 -0.24 13.47 20.20
CA HIS A 21 0.05 14.01 21.54
C HIS A 21 0.20 12.89 22.59
N THR A 22 1.22 12.98 23.43
CA THR A 22 1.49 11.97 24.47
C THR A 22 0.81 12.27 25.82
N GLY A 23 -0.19 13.17 25.83
CA GLY A 23 -1.00 13.52 27.00
C GLY A 23 -1.02 15.02 27.35
N GLN A 24 -1.82 15.40 28.34
CA GLN A 24 -2.16 16.79 28.68
C GLN A 24 -0.95 17.68 29.05
N ASN A 25 0.15 17.10 29.53
CA ASN A 25 1.35 17.84 29.90
C ASN A 25 2.43 17.85 28.79
N SER A 26 2.16 17.21 27.66
CA SER A 26 3.12 17.13 26.55
C SER A 26 3.26 18.46 25.81
N LYS A 27 4.42 18.66 25.19
CA LYS A 27 4.66 19.77 24.25
C LYS A 27 3.67 19.74 23.08
N GLY A 28 3.25 18.55 22.66
CA GLY A 28 2.22 18.34 21.65
C GLY A 28 0.88 18.93 22.06
N TYR A 29 0.40 18.62 23.27
CA TYR A 29 -0.85 19.17 23.79
C TYR A 29 -0.83 20.70 23.94
N GLN A 30 0.31 21.27 24.35
CA GLN A 30 0.49 22.73 24.38
C GLN A 30 0.39 23.35 22.98
N THR A 31 0.91 22.65 21.97
CA THR A 31 0.89 23.10 20.57
C THR A 31 -0.51 22.98 20.01
N LEU A 32 -1.20 21.85 20.25
CA LEU A 32 -2.60 21.65 19.92
C LEU A 32 -3.47 22.75 20.52
N SER A 33 -3.34 23.02 21.83
CA SER A 33 -4.12 24.06 22.53
C SER A 33 -3.93 25.46 21.91
N ARG A 34 -2.73 25.78 21.43
CA ARG A 34 -2.47 27.06 20.74
C ARG A 34 -3.15 27.11 19.37
N VAL A 35 -3.09 26.02 18.62
CA VAL A 35 -3.70 25.92 17.29
C VAL A 35 -5.23 25.92 17.38
N SER A 36 -5.81 25.25 18.39
CA SER A 36 -7.26 25.20 18.63
C SER A 36 -7.89 26.56 18.92
N ASN A 37 -7.10 27.57 19.33
CA ASN A 37 -7.58 28.95 19.46
C ASN A 37 -7.72 29.68 18.11
N HIS A 38 -7.10 29.14 17.06
CA HIS A 38 -7.06 29.73 15.72
C HIS A 38 -7.77 28.86 14.67
N TYR A 39 -8.01 27.60 14.99
CA TYR A 39 -8.66 26.65 14.10
C TYR A 39 -9.58 25.76 14.91
N GLN A 40 -10.83 25.67 14.47
CA GLN A 40 -11.78 24.69 14.98
C GLN A 40 -12.24 23.85 13.79
N PRO A 41 -12.04 22.52 13.83
CA PRO A 41 -12.47 21.66 12.74
C PRO A 41 -13.98 21.76 12.58
N SER A 42 -14.42 21.86 11.33
CA SER A 42 -15.84 21.75 10.99
C SER A 42 -16.38 20.38 11.40
N PRO A 43 -17.67 20.24 11.75
CA PRO A 43 -18.30 18.92 11.92
C PRO A 43 -18.16 18.00 10.70
N CYS A 44 -17.88 18.57 9.51
CA CYS A 44 -17.64 17.81 8.29
C CYS A 44 -16.16 17.43 8.06
N HIS A 45 -15.25 17.82 8.95
CA HIS A 45 -13.83 17.48 8.84
C HIS A 45 -13.62 15.99 9.10
N LYS A 46 -13.19 15.24 8.07
CA LYS A 46 -13.01 13.78 8.12
C LYS A 46 -11.61 13.31 8.53
N GLY A 47 -10.68 14.23 8.79
CA GLY A 47 -9.29 13.88 9.07
C GLY A 47 -8.42 14.16 7.85
N TRP A 48 -7.52 13.24 7.53
CA TRP A 48 -6.56 13.34 6.42
C TRP A 48 -7.22 13.64 5.07
N GLU A 49 -8.37 13.00 4.80
CA GLU A 49 -9.08 13.10 3.52
C GLU A 49 -9.66 14.50 3.29
N SER A 50 -9.86 15.27 4.36
CA SER A 50 -10.33 16.67 4.28
C SER A 50 -9.22 17.69 4.12
N LEU A 51 -7.95 17.28 4.32
CA LEU A 51 -6.81 18.18 4.18
C LEU A 51 -6.53 18.48 2.71
N ASP A 52 -6.26 19.74 2.42
CA ASP A 52 -5.63 20.14 1.16
C ASP A 52 -4.16 19.69 1.08
N GLU A 53 -3.56 19.79 -0.10
CA GLU A 53 -2.17 19.37 -0.33
C GLU A 53 -1.17 20.10 0.59
N THR A 54 -1.37 21.39 0.84
CA THR A 54 -0.48 22.18 1.70
C THR A 54 -0.59 21.74 3.16
N ALA A 55 -1.78 21.39 3.63
CA ALA A 55 -2.03 20.89 4.97
C ALA A 55 -1.44 19.49 5.16
N ARG A 56 -1.54 18.61 4.14
CA ARG A 56 -0.85 17.31 4.12
C ARG A 56 0.66 17.47 4.18
N ASP A 57 1.23 18.42 3.44
CA ASP A 57 2.67 18.71 3.51
C ASP A 57 3.10 19.22 4.89
N VAL A 58 2.26 20.04 5.54
CA VAL A 58 2.50 20.47 6.93
C VAL A 58 2.47 19.28 7.89
N PHE A 59 1.52 18.36 7.73
CA PHE A 59 1.46 17.13 8.53
C PHE A 59 2.73 16.28 8.32
N ARG A 60 3.14 16.04 7.07
CA ARG A 60 4.38 15.30 6.74
C ARG A 60 5.62 15.99 7.31
N ALA A 61 5.67 17.32 7.28
CA ALA A 61 6.76 18.09 7.90
C ALA A 61 6.82 17.90 9.42
N TRP A 62 5.67 17.74 10.09
CA TRP A 62 5.62 17.38 11.50
C TRP A 62 6.06 15.94 11.76
N CYS A 63 5.62 14.98 10.95
CA CYS A 63 6.10 13.61 10.98
C CYS A 63 7.63 13.55 10.90
N ALA A 64 8.22 14.21 9.91
CA ALA A 64 9.68 14.30 9.76
C ALA A 64 10.35 14.95 10.99
N LYS A 65 9.78 16.04 11.50
CA LYS A 65 10.33 16.79 12.64
C LYS A 65 10.31 16.00 13.95
N GLU A 66 9.25 15.25 14.20
CA GLU A 66 9.09 14.44 15.42
C GLU A 66 9.56 12.99 15.22
N SER A 67 10.14 12.67 14.05
CA SER A 67 10.63 11.32 13.69
C SER A 67 9.54 10.23 13.79
N ILE A 68 8.35 10.57 13.32
CA ILE A 68 7.17 9.68 13.24
C ILE A 68 6.91 9.35 11.77
N SER A 69 6.65 8.08 11.46
CA SER A 69 6.25 7.69 10.09
C SER A 69 4.84 8.21 9.79
N CYS A 70 4.63 8.75 8.58
CA CYS A 70 3.32 9.16 8.13
C CYS A 70 2.53 7.92 7.68
N GLU A 71 1.58 7.45 8.50
CA GLU A 71 0.75 6.27 8.18
C GLU A 71 -0.03 6.45 6.87
N TYR A 72 -0.40 7.68 6.55
CA TYR A 72 -1.15 8.02 5.33
C TYR A 72 -0.35 7.88 4.03
N ASP A 73 0.98 7.81 4.12
CA ASP A 73 1.86 7.55 2.99
C ASP A 73 2.24 6.06 2.90
N SER A 74 1.73 5.22 3.81
CA SER A 74 1.97 3.77 3.77
C SER A 74 1.20 3.12 2.63
N ILE A 75 1.79 2.10 2.02
CA ILE A 75 1.14 1.30 0.98
C ILE A 75 -0.21 0.78 1.46
N ARG A 76 -0.31 0.33 2.72
CA ARG A 76 -1.57 -0.17 3.28
C ARG A 76 -2.67 0.88 3.27
N TYR A 77 -2.36 2.13 3.63
CA TYR A 77 -3.35 3.20 3.59
C TYR A 77 -3.72 3.55 2.14
N LEU A 78 -2.74 3.64 1.24
CA LEU A 78 -2.97 3.97 -0.17
C LEU A 78 -3.85 2.95 -0.90
N LEU A 79 -3.87 1.69 -0.44
CA LEU A 79 -4.64 0.61 -1.03
C LEU A 79 -5.98 0.32 -0.35
N SER A 80 -6.30 0.99 0.78
CA SER A 80 -7.40 0.60 1.66
C SER A 80 -8.77 0.60 0.98
N ASP A 81 -8.93 1.46 -0.02
CA ASP A 81 -10.20 1.65 -0.72
C ASP A 81 -10.24 0.91 -2.08
N THR A 82 -9.13 0.30 -2.50
CA THR A 82 -9.00 -0.32 -3.82
C THR A 82 -8.99 -1.84 -3.75
N TYR A 83 -8.33 -2.43 -2.76
CA TYR A 83 -8.18 -3.88 -2.66
C TYR A 83 -8.87 -4.46 -1.43
N ASN A 84 -9.40 -5.67 -1.57
CA ASN A 84 -9.97 -6.41 -0.45
C ASN A 84 -8.83 -7.00 0.40
N ALA A 85 -8.61 -6.45 1.60
CA ALA A 85 -7.60 -6.98 2.53
C ALA A 85 -7.91 -8.39 3.07
N GLU A 86 -9.12 -8.92 2.84
CA GLU A 86 -9.47 -10.31 3.17
C GLU A 86 -9.02 -11.31 2.09
N ASP A 87 -8.67 -10.85 0.89
CA ASP A 87 -8.02 -11.69 -0.13
C ASP A 87 -6.60 -12.03 0.34
N SER A 88 -6.26 -13.32 0.40
CA SER A 88 -4.98 -13.79 0.93
C SER A 88 -3.78 -13.40 0.08
N CYS A 89 -3.95 -13.20 -1.23
CA CYS A 89 -2.91 -12.72 -2.13
C CYS A 89 -2.64 -11.23 -1.90
N VAL A 90 -3.70 -10.43 -1.71
CA VAL A 90 -3.58 -9.02 -1.30
C VAL A 90 -2.97 -8.91 0.10
N ALA A 91 -3.47 -9.70 1.04
CA ALA A 91 -2.97 -9.73 2.42
C ALA A 91 -1.47 -10.05 2.48
N TYR A 92 -0.98 -10.95 1.62
CA TYR A 92 0.44 -11.23 1.49
C TYR A 92 1.25 -9.95 1.19
N PHE A 93 0.85 -9.18 0.18
CA PHE A 93 1.55 -7.93 -0.17
C PHE A 93 1.41 -6.85 0.90
N LEU A 94 0.24 -6.75 1.55
CA LEU A 94 0.05 -5.81 2.66
C LEU A 94 0.91 -6.17 3.88
N ASP A 95 1.16 -7.45 4.12
CA ASP A 95 2.03 -7.90 5.20
C ASP A 95 3.51 -7.74 4.85
N ALA A 96 3.88 -7.97 3.59
CA ALA A 96 5.26 -7.81 3.11
C ALA A 96 5.68 -6.34 2.96
N TYR A 97 4.82 -5.49 2.39
CA TYR A 97 5.15 -4.13 1.97
C TYR A 97 4.23 -3.06 2.56
N GLY A 98 3.11 -3.41 3.21
CA GLY A 98 2.07 -2.44 3.56
C GLY A 98 2.50 -1.34 4.53
N ASN A 99 3.58 -1.53 5.30
CA ASN A 99 4.13 -0.51 6.20
C ASN A 99 5.18 0.38 5.53
N ASP A 100 5.60 0.04 4.32
CA ASP A 100 6.56 0.84 3.55
C ASP A 100 5.86 2.04 2.91
N THR A 101 6.66 3.03 2.52
CA THR A 101 6.23 4.11 1.61
C THR A 101 6.69 3.82 0.19
N LEU A 102 6.16 4.54 -0.80
CA LEU A 102 6.56 4.37 -2.20
C LEU A 102 8.08 4.59 -2.42
N GLU A 103 8.71 5.48 -1.66
CA GLU A 103 10.15 5.77 -1.77
C GLU A 103 11.04 4.69 -1.15
N THR A 104 10.48 3.86 -0.27
CA THR A 104 11.24 2.90 0.55
C THR A 104 10.90 1.45 0.25
N THR A 105 9.78 1.20 -0.42
CA THR A 105 9.26 -0.15 -0.66
C THR A 105 10.11 -0.96 -1.66
N GLY A 106 10.22 -2.25 -1.40
CA GLY A 106 10.75 -3.23 -2.35
C GLY A 106 9.82 -3.52 -3.52
N LEU A 107 8.54 -3.15 -3.43
CA LEU A 107 7.52 -3.40 -4.45
C LEU A 107 7.90 -2.82 -5.82
N ILE A 108 8.68 -1.73 -5.85
CA ILE A 108 9.16 -1.11 -7.09
C ILE A 108 9.90 -2.08 -8.02
N ASN A 109 10.47 -3.17 -7.48
CA ASN A 109 11.26 -4.14 -8.27
C ASN A 109 10.41 -5.07 -9.14
N TYR A 110 9.09 -5.05 -9.00
CA TYR A 110 8.17 -5.84 -9.83
C TYR A 110 8.05 -5.31 -11.27
N ASP A 111 8.59 -4.12 -11.55
CA ASP A 111 8.73 -3.58 -12.90
C ASP A 111 9.68 -4.42 -13.79
N ARG A 112 10.65 -5.10 -13.17
CA ARG A 112 11.76 -5.79 -13.84
C ARG A 112 11.99 -7.21 -13.36
N SER A 113 11.19 -7.68 -12.39
CA SER A 113 11.27 -9.02 -11.83
C SER A 113 9.87 -9.59 -11.59
N ASP A 114 9.81 -10.74 -10.94
CA ASP A 114 8.60 -11.51 -10.70
C ASP A 114 8.55 -12.03 -9.26
N PHE A 115 7.40 -12.59 -8.89
CA PHE A 115 7.12 -13.00 -7.52
C PHE A 115 8.08 -14.07 -7.02
N VAL A 116 8.41 -15.05 -7.86
CA VAL A 116 9.31 -16.13 -7.45
C VAL A 116 10.75 -15.67 -7.26
N ASN A 117 11.20 -14.66 -7.99
CA ASN A 117 12.54 -14.11 -7.81
C ASN A 117 12.64 -13.13 -6.63
N LEU A 118 11.56 -12.41 -6.31
CA LEU A 118 11.57 -11.37 -5.28
C LEU A 118 11.17 -11.88 -3.90
N ASP A 119 10.09 -12.64 -3.83
CA ASP A 119 9.35 -12.86 -2.58
C ASP A 119 9.31 -14.33 -2.17
N MET A 120 9.06 -15.23 -3.12
CA MET A 120 8.91 -16.65 -2.80
C MET A 120 9.53 -17.55 -3.87
N CYS A 121 10.81 -17.85 -3.71
CA CYS A 121 11.52 -18.77 -4.60
C CYS A 121 10.78 -20.10 -4.77
N TYR A 122 10.97 -20.71 -5.95
CA TYR A 122 10.44 -22.03 -6.28
C TYR A 122 10.89 -23.06 -5.22
N THR A 123 9.99 -23.36 -4.30
CA THR A 123 10.23 -24.17 -3.10
C THR A 123 8.92 -24.82 -2.68
N ARG A 124 9.00 -25.72 -1.68
CA ARG A 124 7.81 -26.30 -1.05
C ARG A 124 6.82 -25.23 -0.55
N ASP A 125 7.33 -24.10 -0.07
CA ASP A 125 6.50 -23.06 0.54
C ASP A 125 5.62 -22.38 -0.53
N LEU A 126 6.09 -22.26 -1.77
CA LEU A 126 5.31 -21.79 -2.92
C LEU A 126 4.14 -22.71 -3.25
N ILE A 127 4.38 -24.02 -3.21
CA ILE A 127 3.34 -25.02 -3.46
C ILE A 127 2.33 -25.06 -2.31
N GLU A 128 2.78 -24.93 -1.06
CA GLU A 128 1.88 -24.78 0.07
C GLU A 128 1.05 -23.50 0.00
N PHE A 129 1.65 -22.39 -0.46
CA PHE A 129 0.94 -21.14 -0.71
C PHE A 129 -0.16 -21.35 -1.76
N TYR A 130 0.15 -21.99 -2.89
CA TYR A 130 -0.86 -22.36 -3.90
C TYR A 130 -2.00 -23.17 -3.29
N ASN A 131 -1.69 -24.25 -2.58
CA ASN A 131 -2.71 -25.17 -2.05
C ASN A 131 -3.64 -24.51 -1.03
N ARG A 132 -3.18 -23.48 -0.30
CA ARG A 132 -4.00 -22.75 0.68
C ARG A 132 -4.86 -21.68 0.03
N ASN A 133 -4.38 -21.09 -1.07
CA ASN A 133 -4.93 -19.87 -1.66
C ASN A 133 -5.39 -20.08 -3.11
N GLU A 134 -5.57 -21.33 -3.54
CA GLU A 134 -5.80 -21.71 -4.95
C GLU A 134 -6.90 -20.90 -5.62
N VAL A 135 -8.05 -20.73 -4.96
CA VAL A 135 -9.21 -20.02 -5.54
C VAL A 135 -8.86 -18.57 -5.88
N GLU A 136 -8.17 -17.87 -4.99
CA GLU A 136 -7.82 -16.46 -5.16
C GLU A 136 -6.67 -16.29 -6.15
N ILE A 137 -5.66 -17.17 -6.10
CA ILE A 137 -4.58 -17.19 -7.11
C ILE A 137 -5.15 -17.37 -8.50
N LEU A 138 -6.07 -18.33 -8.67
CA LEU A 138 -6.70 -18.59 -9.95
C LEU A 138 -7.55 -17.40 -10.45
N ALA A 139 -8.18 -16.66 -9.54
CA ALA A 139 -8.88 -15.43 -9.89
C ALA A 139 -7.91 -14.33 -10.38
N TRP A 140 -6.76 -14.16 -9.72
CA TRP A 140 -5.72 -13.23 -10.17
C TRP A 140 -5.07 -13.65 -11.49
N VAL A 141 -4.91 -14.96 -11.72
CA VAL A 141 -4.46 -15.49 -13.02
C VAL A 141 -5.48 -15.21 -14.12
N ASP A 142 -6.78 -15.31 -13.83
CA ASP A 142 -7.84 -14.99 -14.81
C ASP A 142 -7.83 -13.49 -15.15
N LEU A 143 -7.65 -12.62 -14.14
CA LEU A 143 -7.48 -11.18 -14.36
C LEU A 143 -6.22 -10.88 -15.19
N ALA A 144 -5.11 -11.57 -14.93
CA ALA A 144 -3.90 -11.46 -15.75
C ALA A 144 -4.14 -11.90 -17.19
N CYS A 145 -4.86 -13.00 -17.42
CA CYS A 145 -5.25 -13.43 -18.75
C CYS A 145 -6.05 -12.36 -19.48
N GLU A 146 -7.05 -11.78 -18.81
CA GLU A 146 -7.89 -10.72 -19.38
C GLU A 146 -7.06 -9.47 -19.74
N ALA A 147 -6.20 -9.02 -18.82
CA ALA A 147 -5.35 -7.85 -19.03
C ALA A 147 -4.37 -8.01 -20.20
N TYR A 148 -3.90 -9.23 -20.47
CA TYR A 148 -2.97 -9.53 -21.56
C TYR A 148 -3.64 -10.13 -22.80
N GLU A 149 -4.98 -10.13 -22.86
CA GLU A 149 -5.79 -10.64 -23.98
C GLU A 149 -5.58 -12.15 -24.27
N TYR A 150 -5.22 -12.95 -23.25
CA TYR A 150 -5.13 -14.39 -23.35
C TYR A 150 -6.48 -15.06 -23.11
N THR A 151 -6.77 -16.11 -23.90
CA THR A 151 -8.04 -16.85 -23.81
C THR A 151 -8.00 -18.02 -22.83
N THR A 152 -6.80 -18.44 -22.41
CA THR A 152 -6.61 -19.54 -21.45
C THR A 152 -5.40 -19.29 -20.55
N ARG A 153 -5.42 -19.86 -19.35
CA ARG A 153 -4.26 -19.85 -18.44
C ARG A 153 -3.04 -20.53 -19.04
N LEU A 154 -3.24 -21.52 -19.92
CA LEU A 154 -2.14 -22.18 -20.63
C LEU A 154 -1.42 -21.22 -21.57
N GLN A 155 -2.15 -20.34 -22.26
CA GLN A 155 -1.55 -19.30 -23.11
C GLN A 155 -0.73 -18.31 -22.30
N LEU A 156 -1.20 -17.93 -21.11
CA LEU A 156 -0.43 -17.09 -20.20
C LEU A 156 0.91 -17.72 -19.81
N LEU A 157 0.96 -19.05 -19.73
CA LEU A 157 2.15 -19.82 -19.37
C LEU A 157 2.92 -20.37 -20.59
N GLU A 158 2.61 -19.89 -21.80
CA GLU A 158 3.35 -20.29 -23.00
C GLU A 158 4.81 -19.82 -22.91
N GLY A 159 5.73 -20.78 -22.77
CA GLY A 159 7.17 -20.52 -22.61
C GLY A 159 7.74 -21.07 -21.31
N GLU A 160 6.90 -21.41 -20.34
CA GLU A 160 7.31 -22.07 -19.10
C GLU A 160 7.59 -23.57 -19.33
N THR A 161 8.58 -24.09 -18.61
CA THR A 161 8.90 -25.53 -18.64
C THR A 161 8.06 -26.25 -17.58
N ILE A 162 6.97 -26.88 -18.01
CA ILE A 162 6.04 -27.59 -17.12
C ILE A 162 6.25 -29.10 -17.29
N GLU A 163 6.90 -29.74 -16.31
CA GLU A 163 7.14 -31.20 -16.33
C GLU A 163 6.24 -31.94 -15.33
N THR A 164 5.80 -31.24 -14.29
CA THR A 164 5.01 -31.78 -13.18
C THR A 164 3.81 -30.90 -12.82
N PRO A 165 2.81 -31.43 -12.10
CA PRO A 165 1.73 -30.61 -11.54
C PRO A 165 2.22 -29.48 -10.62
N ASP A 166 3.32 -29.71 -9.91
CA ASP A 166 3.91 -28.70 -9.02
C ASP A 166 4.52 -27.55 -9.84
N ASP A 167 5.17 -27.85 -10.97
CA ASP A 167 5.66 -26.81 -11.90
C ASP A 167 4.51 -25.96 -12.42
N PHE A 168 3.40 -26.59 -12.76
CA PHE A 168 2.21 -25.88 -13.22
C PHE A 168 1.65 -24.95 -12.14
N ALA A 169 1.51 -25.46 -10.90
CA ALA A 169 1.04 -24.67 -9.77
C ALA A 169 1.96 -23.47 -9.48
N ALA A 170 3.27 -23.69 -9.47
CA ALA A 170 4.26 -22.64 -9.26
C ALA A 170 4.21 -21.56 -10.36
N CYS A 171 4.06 -21.97 -11.63
CA CYS A 171 3.89 -21.03 -12.75
C CYS A 171 2.64 -20.18 -12.59
N LEU A 172 1.52 -20.77 -12.14
CA LEU A 172 0.29 -20.04 -11.84
C LEU A 172 0.46 -19.02 -10.71
N VAL A 173 1.10 -19.43 -9.60
CA VAL A 173 1.41 -18.49 -8.50
C VAL A 173 2.26 -17.34 -9.01
N ASN A 174 3.35 -17.65 -9.74
CA ASN A 174 4.24 -16.61 -10.25
C ASN A 174 3.48 -15.62 -11.14
N ALA A 175 2.67 -16.12 -12.08
CA ALA A 175 1.92 -15.28 -13.00
C ALA A 175 0.88 -14.40 -12.28
N GLY A 176 0.06 -15.00 -11.42
CA GLY A 176 -1.00 -14.28 -10.69
C GLY A 176 -0.46 -13.26 -9.70
N MET A 177 0.51 -13.66 -8.87
CA MET A 177 1.11 -12.77 -7.86
C MET A 177 1.95 -11.67 -8.50
N THR A 178 2.66 -11.95 -9.61
CA THR A 178 3.41 -10.91 -10.34
C THR A 178 2.47 -9.90 -10.98
N TYR A 179 1.35 -10.35 -11.55
CA TYR A 179 0.32 -9.44 -12.06
C TYR A 179 -0.24 -8.57 -10.95
N LEU A 180 -0.66 -9.16 -9.84
CA LEU A 180 -1.18 -8.43 -8.67
C LEU A 180 -0.15 -7.41 -8.15
N ALA A 181 1.11 -7.79 -7.98
CA ALA A 181 2.14 -6.86 -7.53
C ALA A 181 2.31 -5.65 -8.44
N ARG A 182 2.26 -5.86 -9.76
CA ARG A 182 2.35 -4.78 -10.77
C ARG A 182 1.12 -3.88 -10.77
N ASP A 183 -0.06 -4.47 -10.61
CA ASP A 183 -1.32 -3.75 -10.50
C ASP A 183 -1.36 -2.88 -9.23
N ILE A 184 -0.93 -3.44 -8.09
CA ILE A 184 -0.74 -2.70 -6.85
C ILE A 184 0.27 -1.57 -7.05
N LEU A 185 1.44 -1.85 -7.63
CA LEU A 185 2.46 -0.83 -7.87
C LEU A 185 1.92 0.32 -8.74
N SER A 186 1.19 0.00 -9.80
CA SER A 186 0.55 1.01 -10.65
C SER A 186 -0.47 1.85 -9.90
N THR A 187 -1.23 1.25 -8.99
CA THR A 187 -2.23 1.95 -8.16
C THR A 187 -1.57 2.91 -7.17
N VAL A 188 -0.48 2.49 -6.53
CA VAL A 188 0.25 3.34 -5.57
C VAL A 188 0.98 4.50 -6.27
N GLN A 189 1.32 4.34 -7.56
CA GLN A 189 2.03 5.36 -8.35
C GLN A 189 1.11 6.37 -9.05
N SER A 190 -0.20 6.12 -9.13
CA SER A 190 -1.17 6.98 -9.83
C SER A 190 -1.60 8.18 -8.99
#